data_AF-A0A109G6C4-F1
#
_entry.id   AF-A0A109G6C4-F1
#
_cell.length_a   1.000
_cell.length_b   1.000
_cell.length_c   1.000
_cell.angle_alpha   90.00
_cell.angle_beta   90.00
_cell.angle_gamma   90.00
#
_symmetry.space_group_name_H-M   'P 1'
#
loop_
_entity.id
_entity.type
_entity.pdbx_description
1 polymer ?
#
loop_
_entity_poly.entity_id
_entity_poly.type
_entity_poly.pdbx_seq_one_letter_code
_entity_poly.pdbx_strand_id
1 'polypeptide(L)'
;MYILSLLYILFTPILCSCGFFGGIFLIITGVKYRKLLASVMGLLSLSFIVLPYVDWGLGIGGDIIPPIPPLLYWTLFSLTGLLAAFNGLQAKIKSIRNMGFIIFTTGILGTFFYYLMSVQDSFYI
;
A
#
# COMPACT_ATOMS: atom_id res chain seq x y z
N MET A 1 -3.02 2.04 -25.03
CA MET A 1 -3.01 0.66 -24.51
C MET A 1 -1.69 0.33 -23.80
N TYR A 2 -0.53 0.25 -24.46
CA TYR A 2 0.71 -0.25 -23.81
C TYR A 2 1.37 0.66 -22.77
N ILE A 3 1.35 1.99 -22.94
CA ILE A 3 2.15 2.90 -22.12
C ILE A 3 1.66 2.94 -20.65
N LEU A 4 0.34 2.96 -20.42
CA LEU A 4 -0.25 2.99 -19.07
C LEU A 4 -0.08 1.64 -18.35
N SER A 5 -0.30 0.53 -19.04
CA SER A 5 -0.05 -0.80 -18.48
C SER A 5 1.44 -1.01 -18.17
N LEU A 6 2.35 -0.57 -19.04
CA LEU A 6 3.79 -0.59 -18.77
C LEU A 6 4.17 0.26 -17.56
N LEU A 7 3.57 1.45 -17.43
CA LEU A 7 3.77 2.33 -16.28
C LEU A 7 3.38 1.62 -14.98
N TYR A 8 2.22 0.99 -14.95
CA TYR A 8 1.75 0.24 -13.77
C TYR A 8 2.63 -0.97 -13.46
N ILE A 9 3.00 -1.76 -14.47
CA ILE A 9 3.88 -2.93 -14.30
C ILE A 9 5.25 -2.51 -13.74
N LEU A 10 5.84 -1.42 -14.25
CA LEU A 10 7.13 -0.90 -13.78
C LEU A 10 7.02 -0.27 -12.38
N PHE A 11 5.87 0.31 -12.04
CA PHE A 11 5.65 0.91 -10.73
C PHE A 11 5.31 -0.13 -9.64
N THR A 12 4.72 -1.26 -10.01
CA THR A 12 4.35 -2.34 -9.08
C THR A 12 5.50 -2.82 -8.18
N PRO A 13 6.73 -3.10 -8.66
CA PRO A 13 7.84 -3.49 -7.78
C PRO A 13 8.27 -2.36 -6.84
N ILE A 14 8.15 -1.09 -7.26
CA ILE A 14 8.43 0.08 -6.41
C ILE A 14 7.38 0.17 -5.30
N LEU A 15 6.11 -0.02 -5.63
CA LEU A 15 5.01 -0.05 -4.67
C LEU A 15 5.19 -1.17 -3.64
N CYS A 16 5.50 -2.39 -4.11
CA CYS A 16 5.72 -3.56 -3.27
C CYS A 16 6.91 -3.38 -2.33
N SER A 17 8.05 -2.94 -2.86
CA SER A 17 9.24 -2.69 -2.06
C SER A 17 9.00 -1.57 -1.04
N CYS A 18 8.26 -0.51 -1.42
CA CYS A 18 7.94 0.59 -0.53
C CYS A 18 7.20 0.13 0.72
N GLY A 19 6.13 -0.65 0.59
CA GLY A 19 5.42 -1.08 1.79
C GLY A 19 6.03 -2.30 2.48
N PHE A 20 6.84 -3.12 1.79
CA PHE A 20 7.62 -4.16 2.46
C PHE A 20 8.69 -3.55 3.38
N PHE A 21 9.60 -2.77 2.81
CA PHE A 21 10.65 -2.11 3.60
C PHE A 21 10.08 -1.03 4.52
N GLY A 22 9.08 -0.27 4.05
CA GLY A 22 8.43 0.76 4.84
C GLY A 22 7.59 0.24 5.99
N GLY A 23 6.88 -0.87 5.79
CA GLY A 23 6.13 -1.51 6.86
C GLY A 23 7.04 -2.04 7.97
N ILE A 24 8.10 -2.77 7.59
CA ILE A 24 9.13 -3.24 8.56
C ILE A 24 9.76 -2.05 9.29
N PHE A 25 10.12 -0.98 8.58
CA PHE A 25 10.68 0.22 9.19
C PHE A 25 9.72 0.86 10.20
N LEU A 26 8.44 0.99 9.86
CA LEU A 26 7.41 1.55 10.76
C LEU A 26 7.17 0.67 11.99
N ILE A 27 7.26 -0.65 11.86
CA ILE A 27 7.18 -1.58 13.00
C ILE A 27 8.36 -1.34 13.95
N ILE A 28 9.59 -1.41 13.45
CA ILE A 28 10.80 -1.26 14.27
C ILE A 28 10.84 0.12 14.95
N THR A 29 10.59 1.18 14.18
CA THR A 29 10.59 2.54 14.73
C THR A 29 9.40 2.79 15.65
N GLY A 30 8.23 2.25 15.33
CA GLY A 30 7.04 2.29 16.18
C GLY A 30 7.30 1.67 17.56
N VAL A 31 7.92 0.48 17.61
CA VAL A 31 8.33 -0.17 18.86
C VAL A 31 9.38 0.67 19.59
N LYS A 32 10.42 1.13 18.89
CA LYS A 32 11.51 1.96 19.48
C LYS A 32 10.99 3.21 20.18
N TYR A 33 10.04 3.91 19.57
CA TYR A 33 9.46 5.14 20.13
C TYR A 33 8.19 4.89 20.98
N ARG A 34 7.86 3.63 21.28
CA ARG A 34 6.64 3.20 22.01
C ARG A 34 5.33 3.76 21.40
N LYS A 35 5.29 3.86 20.08
CA LYS A 35 4.12 4.31 19.31
C LYS A 35 3.45 3.09 18.67
N LEU A 36 2.56 2.46 19.44
CA LEU A 36 1.80 1.28 19.00
C LEU A 36 1.06 1.53 17.69
N LEU A 37 0.42 2.68 17.52
CA LEU A 37 -0.28 3.01 16.28
C LEU A 37 0.64 2.98 15.05
N ALA A 38 1.86 3.52 15.15
CA ALA A 38 2.81 3.46 14.03
C ALA A 38 3.23 2.02 13.71
N SER A 39 3.40 1.18 14.74
CA SER A 39 3.71 -0.24 14.55
C SER A 39 2.56 -1.01 13.92
N VAL A 40 1.32 -0.75 14.34
CA VAL A 40 0.12 -1.38 13.77
C VAL A 40 -0.07 -0.94 12.31
N MET A 41 0.15 0.34 11.99
CA MET A 41 0.10 0.80 10.60
C MET A 41 1.18 0.15 9.73
N GLY A 42 2.39 -0.06 10.27
CA GLY A 42 3.45 -0.79 9.57
C GLY A 42 3.11 -2.27 9.33
N LEU A 43 2.41 -2.92 10.27
CA LEU A 43 1.91 -4.29 10.08
C LEU A 43 0.83 -4.34 9.01
N LEU A 44 -0.13 -3.42 9.07
CA LEU A 44 -1.21 -3.32 8.07
C LEU A 44 -0.66 -3.01 6.68
N SER A 45 0.37 -2.15 6.56
CA SER A 45 0.98 -1.84 5.27
C SER A 45 1.66 -3.06 4.65
N LEU A 46 2.25 -3.95 5.46
CA LEU A 46 2.75 -5.25 4.99
C LEU A 46 1.61 -6.15 4.54
N SER A 47 0.56 -6.27 5.34
CA SER A 47 -0.60 -7.12 5.02
C SER A 47 -1.24 -6.72 3.70
N PHE A 48 -1.50 -5.42 3.48
CA PHE A 48 -2.14 -4.96 2.24
C PHE A 48 -1.28 -5.15 0.98
N ILE A 49 0.03 -5.30 1.11
CA ILE A 49 0.88 -5.68 -0.02
C ILE A 49 0.88 -7.18 -0.25
N VAL A 50 0.90 -8.00 0.80
CA VAL A 50 1.01 -9.46 0.66
C VAL A 50 -0.33 -10.08 0.26
N LEU A 51 -1.45 -9.60 0.82
CA LEU A 51 -2.78 -10.18 0.62
C LEU A 51 -3.21 -10.26 -0.85
N PRO A 52 -3.06 -9.23 -1.71
CA PRO A 52 -3.41 -9.34 -3.12
C PRO A 52 -2.70 -10.48 -3.86
N TYR A 53 -1.46 -10.82 -3.49
CA TYR A 53 -0.70 -11.90 -4.11
C TYR A 53 -1.07 -13.28 -3.54
N VAL A 54 -1.43 -13.34 -2.26
CA VAL A 54 -1.95 -14.57 -1.66
C VAL A 54 -3.32 -14.90 -2.25
N ASP A 55 -4.19 -13.90 -2.39
CA ASP A 55 -5.50 -14.03 -3.03
C ASP A 55 -5.37 -14.44 -4.50
N TRP A 56 -4.38 -13.89 -5.23
CA TRP A 56 -4.05 -14.33 -6.59
C TRP A 56 -3.62 -15.80 -6.63
N GLY A 57 -2.84 -16.26 -5.65
CA GLY A 57 -2.35 -17.64 -5.56
C GLY A 57 -3.41 -18.68 -5.16
N LEU A 58 -4.53 -18.25 -4.56
CA LEU A 58 -5.62 -19.13 -4.13
C LEU A 58 -6.50 -19.65 -5.28
N GLY A 59 -6.44 -19.04 -6.47
CA GLY A 59 -7.12 -19.53 -7.67
C GLY A 59 -8.66 -19.37 -7.70
N ILE A 60 -9.23 -19.56 -8.89
CA ILE A 60 -10.68 -19.46 -9.17
C ILE A 60 -11.41 -20.56 -8.39
N GLY A 61 -12.12 -20.18 -7.33
CA GLY A 61 -12.77 -21.08 -6.37
C GLY A 61 -12.63 -20.65 -4.90
N GLY A 62 -11.92 -19.56 -4.63
CA GLY A 62 -11.75 -18.97 -3.30
C GLY A 62 -12.97 -18.21 -2.78
N ASP A 63 -14.08 -18.88 -2.53
CA ASP A 63 -15.29 -18.31 -1.92
C ASP A 63 -15.12 -17.99 -0.42
N ILE A 64 -13.89 -18.08 0.09
CA ILE A 64 -13.54 -18.04 1.52
C ILE A 64 -13.19 -16.61 1.97
N ILE A 65 -12.74 -15.74 1.06
CA ILE A 65 -12.35 -14.37 1.35
C ILE A 65 -13.20 -13.45 0.44
N PRO A 66 -13.91 -12.45 1.00
CA PRO A 66 -14.69 -11.53 0.17
C PRO A 66 -13.77 -10.91 -0.88
N PRO A 67 -14.16 -10.87 -2.18
CA PRO A 67 -13.32 -10.35 -3.24
C PRO A 67 -13.15 -8.85 -3.06
N ILE A 68 -12.11 -8.44 -2.34
CA ILE A 68 -11.76 -7.03 -2.17
C ILE A 68 -11.15 -6.55 -3.48
N PRO A 69 -11.70 -5.48 -4.09
CA PRO A 69 -11.15 -4.97 -5.35
C PRO A 69 -9.72 -4.45 -5.12
N PRO A 70 -8.78 -4.67 -6.07
CA PRO A 70 -7.38 -4.23 -5.93
C PRO A 70 -7.23 -2.73 -5.62
N LEU A 71 -8.13 -1.89 -6.16
CA LEU A 71 -8.19 -0.46 -5.86
C LEU A 71 -8.34 -0.20 -4.34
N LEU A 72 -9.12 -1.03 -3.65
CA LEU A 72 -9.35 -0.89 -2.21
C LEU A 72 -8.12 -1.31 -1.40
N TYR A 73 -7.37 -2.32 -1.83
CA TYR A 73 -6.07 -2.65 -1.23
C TYR A 73 -5.07 -1.49 -1.32
N TRP A 74 -4.94 -0.86 -2.48
CA TRP A 74 -4.00 0.25 -2.68
C TRP A 74 -4.38 1.52 -1.92
N THR A 75 -5.67 1.82 -1.84
CA THR A 75 -6.17 2.95 -1.06
C THR A 75 -6.00 2.72 0.44
N LEU A 76 -6.34 1.54 0.97
CA LEU A 76 -6.10 1.20 2.36
C LEU A 76 -4.60 1.23 2.69
N PHE A 77 -3.76 0.69 1.81
CA PHE A 77 -2.31 0.77 1.92
C PHE A 77 -1.85 2.23 2.05
N SER A 78 -2.29 3.12 1.16
CA SER A 78 -1.97 4.55 1.25
C SER A 78 -2.41 5.16 2.58
N LEU A 79 -3.62 4.81 3.05
CA LEU A 79 -4.20 5.33 4.29
C LEU A 79 -3.39 4.93 5.52
N THR A 80 -2.78 3.73 5.54
CA THR A 80 -1.84 3.35 6.61
C THR A 80 -0.63 4.29 6.69
N GLY A 81 -0.09 4.68 5.53
CA GLY A 81 1.00 5.65 5.42
C GLY A 81 0.60 7.01 5.96
N LEU A 82 -0.61 7.48 5.62
CA LEU A 82 -1.13 8.76 6.08
C LEU A 82 -1.29 8.79 7.61
N LEU A 83 -1.89 7.76 8.19
CA LEU A 83 -2.07 7.65 9.64
C LEU A 83 -0.72 7.55 10.36
N ALA A 84 0.23 6.80 9.82
CA ALA A 84 1.59 6.77 10.34
C ALA A 84 2.27 8.14 10.26
N ALA A 85 2.09 8.87 9.16
CA ALA A 85 2.66 10.20 8.95
C ALA A 85 2.12 11.20 9.99
N PHE A 86 0.80 11.24 10.19
CA PHE A 86 0.17 12.11 11.18
C PHE A 86 0.58 11.76 12.62
N ASN A 87 0.69 10.48 12.96
CA ASN A 87 1.19 10.07 14.27
C ASN A 87 2.64 10.50 14.48
N GLY A 88 3.49 10.34 13.46
CA GLY A 88 4.86 10.85 13.47
C GLY A 88 4.93 12.37 13.61
N LEU A 89 4.03 13.10 12.94
CA LEU A 89 3.91 14.55 13.04
C LEU A 89 3.51 14.99 14.45
N GLN A 90 2.45 14.39 15.02
CA GLN A 90 1.95 14.69 16.35
C GLN A 90 3.02 14.41 17.43
N ALA A 91 3.77 13.32 17.27
CA ALA A 91 4.86 12.94 18.17
C ALA A 91 6.18 13.69 17.91
N LYS A 92 6.25 14.57 16.89
CA LYS A 92 7.48 15.24 16.43
C LYS A 92 8.63 14.29 16.07
N ILE A 93 8.31 13.06 15.64
CA ILE A 93 9.28 12.03 15.23
C ILE A 93 9.45 12.09 13.71
N LYS A 94 10.54 12.70 13.25
CA LYS A 94 10.81 12.92 11.81
C LYS A 94 10.89 11.62 11.00
N SER A 95 11.42 10.53 11.58
CA SER A 95 11.58 9.24 10.90
C SER A 95 10.25 8.59 10.54
N ILE A 96 9.35 8.42 11.52
CA ILE A 96 8.00 7.87 11.33
C ILE A 96 7.21 8.75 10.35
N ARG A 97 7.29 10.08 10.54
CA ARG A 97 6.60 11.03 9.66
C ARG A 97 7.03 10.88 8.20
N ASN A 98 8.33 10.91 7.94
CA ASN A 98 8.85 10.87 6.58
C ASN A 98 8.53 9.52 5.91
N MET A 99 8.67 8.40 6.64
CA MET A 99 8.32 7.09 6.07
C MET A 99 6.82 6.95 5.80
N GLY A 100 5.98 7.44 6.71
CA GLY A 100 4.53 7.47 6.51
C GLY A 100 4.14 8.25 5.25
N PHE A 101 4.74 9.43 5.02
CA PHE A 101 4.48 10.19 3.79
C PHE A 101 4.96 9.48 2.52
N ILE A 102 6.10 8.76 2.56
CA ILE A 102 6.57 7.96 1.43
C ILE A 102 5.58 6.84 1.09
N ILE A 103 5.07 6.12 2.09
CA ILE A 103 4.06 5.07 1.92
C ILE A 103 2.75 5.67 1.38
N PHE A 104 2.34 6.82 1.91
CA PHE A 104 1.14 7.51 1.46
C PHE A 104 1.21 7.91 -0.01
N THR A 105 2.27 8.60 -0.43
CA THR A 105 2.41 9.11 -1.81
C THR A 105 2.58 7.97 -2.80
N THR A 106 3.38 6.95 -2.46
CA THR A 106 3.52 5.76 -3.32
C THR A 106 2.20 5.00 -3.45
N GLY A 107 1.42 4.85 -2.37
CA GLY A 107 0.10 4.24 -2.41
C GLY A 107 -0.91 5.01 -3.26
N ILE A 108 -0.92 6.35 -3.19
CA ILE A 108 -1.77 7.19 -4.06
C ILE A 108 -1.37 7.00 -5.52
N LEU A 109 -0.07 7.08 -5.83
CA LEU A 109 0.42 6.90 -7.20
C LEU A 109 0.07 5.51 -7.74
N GLY A 110 0.21 4.46 -6.93
CA GLY A 110 -0.18 3.10 -7.29
C GLY A 110 -1.67 2.98 -7.56
N THR A 111 -2.50 3.56 -6.69
CA THR A 111 -3.96 3.63 -6.88
C THR A 111 -4.33 4.34 -8.17
N PHE A 112 -3.69 5.48 -8.44
CA PHE A 112 -3.96 6.29 -9.62
C PHE A 112 -3.55 5.58 -10.92
N PHE A 113 -2.37 4.95 -10.94
CA PHE A 113 -1.92 4.17 -12.09
C PHE A 113 -2.80 2.94 -12.34
N TYR A 114 -3.22 2.25 -11.28
CA TYR A 114 -4.17 1.16 -11.40
C TYR A 114 -5.53 1.64 -11.95
N TYR A 115 -6.05 2.75 -11.43
CA TYR A 115 -7.30 3.34 -11.88
C TYR A 115 -7.23 3.71 -13.37
N LEU A 116 -6.20 4.44 -13.79
CA LEU A 116 -6.00 4.81 -15.19
C LEU A 116 -5.91 3.60 -16.11
N MET A 117 -5.21 2.54 -15.69
CA MET A 117 -5.17 1.28 -16.43
C MET A 117 -6.59 0.69 -16.58
N SER A 118 -7.33 0.58 -15.47
CA SER A 118 -8.65 -0.07 -15.42
C SER A 118 -9.77 0.70 -16.16
N VAL A 119 -9.76 2.04 -16.11
CA VAL A 119 -10.74 2.86 -16.81
C VAL A 119 -10.55 2.74 -18.31
N GLN A 120 -9.32 2.71 -18.80
CA GLN A 120 -9.08 2.55 -20.23
C GLN A 120 -9.56 1.18 -20.74
N ASP A 121 -9.40 0.09 -19.98
CA ASP A 121 -9.90 -1.25 -20.35
C ASP A 121 -11.44 -1.30 -20.46
N SER A 122 -12.16 -0.46 -19.70
CA SER A 122 -13.63 -0.38 -19.75
C SER A 122 -14.20 0.33 -20.99
N PHE A 123 -13.40 1.09 -21.73
CA PHE A 123 -13.83 1.76 -22.98
C PHE A 123 -13.72 0.88 -24.23
N TYR A 124 -13.18 -0.33 -24.10
CA TYR A 124 -12.98 -1.28 -25.21
C TYR A 124 -13.88 -2.53 -25.10
N ILE A 125 -14.93 -2.49 -24.26
CA ILE A 125 -16.01 -3.49 -24.19
C ILE A 125 -17.28 -2.93 -24.82
#